data_AF-A0AAW4SEG8-F1
#
_entry.id   AF-A0AAW4SEG8-F1
#
_cell.length_a   1.000
_cell.length_b   1.000
_cell.length_c   1.000
_cell.angle_alpha   90.00
_cell.angle_beta   90.00
_cell.angle_gamma   90.00
#
_symmetry.space_group_name_H-M   'P 1'
#
loop_
_entity.id
_entity.type
_entity.pdbx_description
1 polymer ?
#
loop_
_entity_poly.entity_id
_entity_poly.type
_entity_poly.pdbx_seq_one_letter_code
_entity_poly.pdbx_strand_id
1 'polypeptide(L)'
;LIQALLIRYDPGAGIGWHRDRPIYGHVLGVSLGEPATMRFRRRRAGGFDRLSVTLDPRGGYHMSGPARHEWEHSIAPMERPRWSITFRSLAELDDRG
;
A
#
# COMPACT_ATOMS: atom_id res chain seq x y z
N LEU A 1 -8.62 14.27 -6.13
CA LEU A 1 -7.36 13.92 -5.42
C LEU A 1 -7.18 14.88 -4.24
N ILE A 2 -6.84 14.40 -3.04
CA ILE A 2 -6.64 15.29 -1.87
C ILE A 2 -5.24 15.24 -1.25
N GLN A 3 -4.42 14.26 -1.64
CA GLN A 3 -3.05 14.18 -1.16
C GLN A 3 -2.14 13.45 -2.16
N ALA A 4 -0.91 13.93 -2.26
CA ALA A 4 0.24 13.20 -2.76
C ALA A 4 1.28 13.08 -1.64
N LEU A 5 1.88 11.90 -1.48
CA LEU A 5 2.93 11.64 -0.50
C LEU A 5 4.11 10.97 -1.21
N LEU A 6 5.32 11.47 -0.97
CA LEU A 6 6.58 10.85 -1.38
C LEU A 6 7.28 10.28 -0.15
N ILE A 7 7.59 8.99 -0.19
CA ILE A 7 8.39 8.31 0.84
C ILE A 7 9.65 7.75 0.20
N ARG A 8 10.80 8.02 0.80
CA ARG A 8 12.06 7.33 0.54
C ARG A 8 12.25 6.23 1.59
N TYR A 9 12.49 5.01 1.14
CA TYR A 9 12.90 3.88 1.96
C TYR A 9 14.39 3.68 1.75
N ASP A 10 15.19 3.86 2.80
CA ASP A 10 16.61 3.51 2.81
C ASP A 10 16.80 2.01 3.05
N PRO A 11 18.01 1.46 2.81
CA PRO A 11 18.30 0.04 3.06
C PRO A 11 17.88 -0.41 4.46
N GLY A 12 17.17 -1.53 4.54
CA GLY A 12 16.60 -2.07 5.78
C GLY A 12 15.29 -1.42 6.23
N ALA A 13 14.87 -0.30 5.64
CA ALA A 13 13.60 0.34 5.96
C ALA A 13 12.42 -0.42 5.34
N GLY A 14 11.32 -0.49 6.09
CA GLY A 14 10.04 -1.00 5.63
C GLY A 14 8.91 -0.24 6.31
N ILE A 15 7.67 -0.70 6.11
CA ILE A 15 6.52 -0.20 6.87
C ILE A 15 5.76 -1.39 7.43
N GLY A 16 5.39 -1.32 8.72
CA GLY A 16 4.60 -2.35 9.38
C GLY A 16 3.21 -2.49 8.79
N TRP A 17 2.49 -3.51 9.24
CA TRP A 17 1.10 -3.75 8.83
C TRP A 17 0.19 -2.59 9.22
N HIS A 18 -0.50 -2.02 8.25
CA HIS A 18 -1.44 -0.92 8.49
C HIS A 18 -2.51 -0.86 7.39
N ARG A 19 -3.53 -0.02 7.63
CA ARG A 19 -4.48 0.45 6.63
C ARG A 19 -4.38 1.96 6.53
N ASP A 20 -4.61 2.50 5.33
CA ASP A 20 -4.79 3.93 5.15
C ASP A 20 -5.96 4.46 5.98
N ARG A 21 -5.83 5.70 6.47
CA ARG A 21 -6.87 6.38 7.26
C ARG A 21 -8.22 6.36 6.52
N PRO A 22 -9.35 6.09 7.20
CA PRO A 22 -10.68 5.94 6.58
C PRO A 22 -11.15 7.09 5.68
N ILE A 23 -10.59 8.30 5.85
CA ILE A 23 -10.90 9.46 5.01
C ILE A 23 -10.49 9.26 3.53
N TYR A 24 -9.57 8.33 3.25
CA TYR A 24 -9.11 8.06 1.90
C TYR A 24 -9.90 6.93 1.26
N GLY A 25 -10.36 7.11 0.02
CA GLY A 25 -11.05 6.10 -0.78
C GLY A 25 -10.06 5.29 -1.61
N HIS A 26 -9.70 5.83 -2.77
CA HIS A 26 -8.71 5.25 -3.68
C HIS A 26 -7.28 5.57 -3.23
N VAL A 27 -6.41 4.56 -3.30
CA VAL A 27 -4.97 4.70 -3.08
C VAL A 27 -4.23 4.21 -4.31
N LEU A 28 -3.56 5.12 -5.02
CA LEU A 28 -2.71 4.79 -6.15
C LEU A 28 -1.25 4.98 -5.75
N GLY A 29 -0.37 4.08 -6.18
CA GLY A 29 1.05 4.23 -5.93
C GLY A 29 1.90 3.97 -7.15
N VAL A 30 3.01 4.69 -7.25
CA VAL A 30 4.06 4.51 -8.25
C VAL A 30 5.36 4.22 -7.53
N SER A 31 6.06 3.18 -7.97
CA SER A 31 7.34 2.76 -7.38
C SER A 31 8.50 3.22 -8.23
N LEU A 32 9.56 3.72 -7.62
CA LEU A 32 10.81 4.11 -8.28
C LEU A 32 12.01 3.56 -7.50
N GLY A 33 13.14 3.32 -8.17
CA GLY A 33 14.31 2.70 -7.54
C GLY A 33 14.21 1.18 -7.52
N GLU A 34 14.49 0.54 -6.38
CA GLU A 34 14.47 -0.93 -6.25
C GLU A 34 13.05 -1.50 -6.30
N PRO A 35 12.84 -2.71 -6.86
CA PRO A 35 11.60 -3.46 -6.66
C PRO A 35 11.32 -3.69 -5.17
N ALA A 36 10.04 -3.76 -4.80
CA ALA A 36 9.65 -4.08 -3.43
C ALA A 36 8.49 -5.07 -3.40
N THR A 37 8.38 -5.81 -2.30
CA THR A 37 7.24 -6.69 -2.07
C THR A 37 6.21 -5.98 -1.19
N MET A 38 5.07 -5.63 -1.77
CA MET A 38 3.90 -5.22 -1.01
C MET A 38 3.15 -6.45 -0.53
N ARG A 39 3.09 -6.61 0.78
CA ARG A 39 2.42 -7.74 1.41
C ARG A 39 1.07 -7.28 1.92
N PHE A 40 0.06 -8.11 1.74
CA PHE A 40 -1.29 -7.92 2.22
C PHE A 40 -1.64 -9.02 3.22
N ARG A 41 -2.44 -8.66 4.23
CA ARG A 41 -3.10 -9.63 5.10
C ARG A 41 -4.50 -9.18 5.50
N ARG A 42 -5.42 -10.13 5.62
CA ARG A 42 -6.76 -9.89 6.18
C ARG A 42 -7.02 -10.89 7.28
N ARG A 43 -7.52 -10.41 8.43
CA ARG A 43 -7.84 -11.27 9.57
C ARG A 43 -9.01 -12.19 9.21
N ARG A 44 -8.91 -13.46 9.56
CA ARG A 44 -9.98 -14.46 9.46
C ARG A 44 -10.08 -15.27 10.75
N ALA A 45 -11.13 -16.09 10.88
CA ALA A 45 -11.22 -17.05 11.98
C ALA A 45 -9.97 -17.94 12.00
N GLY A 46 -9.25 -17.93 13.13
CA GLY A 46 -8.05 -18.72 13.35
C GLY A 46 -6.78 -18.23 12.64
N GLY A 47 -6.74 -17.02 12.06
CA GLY A 47 -5.49 -16.50 11.47
C GLY A 47 -5.65 -15.35 10.48
N PHE A 48 -4.88 -15.41 9.39
CA PHE A 48 -4.87 -14.38 8.34
C PHE A 48 -4.82 -15.00 6.95
N ASP A 49 -5.62 -14.46 6.04
CA ASP A 49 -5.36 -14.56 4.60
C ASP A 49 -4.14 -13.69 4.27
N ARG A 50 -3.32 -14.12 3.31
CA ARG A 50 -2.11 -13.39 2.91
C ARG A 50 -1.93 -13.42 1.40
N LEU A 51 -1.46 -12.30 0.87
CA LEU A 51 -1.06 -12.14 -0.53
C LEU A 51 0.20 -11.28 -0.58
N SER A 52 1.05 -11.49 -1.58
CA SER A 52 2.19 -10.62 -1.84
C SER A 52 2.23 -10.25 -3.32
N VAL A 53 2.51 -8.99 -3.59
CA VAL A 53 2.58 -8.43 -4.94
C VAL A 53 3.93 -7.73 -5.09
N THR A 54 4.63 -8.03 -6.20
CA THR A 54 5.84 -7.33 -6.56
C THR A 54 5.48 -5.95 -7.11
N LEU A 55 6.15 -4.93 -6.59
CA LEU A 55 6.09 -3.57 -7.09
C LEU A 55 7.33 -3.31 -7.93
N ASP A 56 7.18 -3.42 -9.24
CA ASP A 56 8.29 -3.19 -10.16
C ASP A 56 8.68 -1.70 -10.24
N PRO A 57 9.96 -1.39 -10.52
CA PRO A 57 10.40 -0.03 -10.76
C PRO A 57 9.66 0.60 -11.94
N ARG A 58 9.13 1.80 -11.72
CA ARG A 58 8.22 2.54 -12.63
C ARG A 58 6.85 1.88 -12.83
N GLY A 59 6.55 0.82 -12.07
CA GLY A 59 5.25 0.19 -11.99
C GLY A 59 4.27 0.99 -11.13
N GLY A 60 2.99 0.90 -11.50
CA GLY A 60 1.87 1.49 -10.77
C GLY A 60 0.97 0.43 -10.15
N TYR A 61 0.30 0.77 -9.05
CA TYR A 61 -0.77 -0.03 -8.46
C TYR A 61 -1.93 0.85 -8.03
N HIS A 62 -3.11 0.25 -7.91
CA HIS A 62 -4.32 0.88 -7.42
C HIS A 62 -5.00 -0.04 -6.42
N MET A 63 -5.24 0.47 -5.21
CA MET A 63 -6.07 -0.18 -4.19
C MET A 63 -7.41 0.53 -4.10
N SER A 64 -8.48 -0.24 -4.22
CA SER A 64 -9.88 0.14 -3.98
C SER A 64 -10.64 -1.04 -3.38
N GLY A 65 -11.87 -0.80 -2.93
CA GLY A 65 -12.75 -1.84 -2.39
C GLY A 65 -12.09 -2.65 -1.26
N PRO A 66 -12.29 -3.99 -1.20
CA PRO A 66 -11.78 -4.81 -0.11
C PRO A 66 -10.29 -4.63 0.16
N ALA A 67 -9.45 -4.56 -0.89
CA ALA A 67 -8.01 -4.42 -0.77
C ALA A 67 -7.60 -3.16 0.02
N ARG A 68 -8.40 -2.08 -0.06
CA ARG A 68 -8.17 -0.86 0.71
C ARG A 68 -8.83 -0.89 2.09
N HIS A 69 -10.02 -1.47 2.22
CA HIS A 69 -10.84 -1.33 3.44
C HIS A 69 -10.68 -2.49 4.43
N GLU A 70 -10.55 -3.71 3.94
CA GLU A 70 -10.50 -4.94 4.75
C GLU A 70 -9.07 -5.46 4.98
N TRP A 71 -8.15 -5.20 4.05
CA TRP A 71 -6.80 -5.74 4.09
C TRP A 71 -5.82 -4.73 4.68
N GLU A 72 -4.96 -5.19 5.58
CA GLU A 72 -3.75 -4.45 5.96
C GLU A 72 -2.65 -4.71 4.93
N HIS A 73 -1.79 -3.72 4.70
CA HIS A 73 -0.61 -3.86 3.86
C HIS A 73 0.67 -3.45 4.59
N SER A 74 1.80 -3.96 4.10
CA SER A 74 3.14 -3.66 4.59
C SER A 74 4.15 -3.71 3.45
N ILE A 75 5.27 -3.03 3.60
CA ILE A 75 6.44 -3.15 2.71
C ILE A 75 7.54 -3.85 3.48
N ALA A 76 8.04 -4.96 2.94
CA ALA A 76 9.19 -5.67 3.49
C ALA A 76 10.48 -4.83 3.33
N PRO A 77 11.48 -4.94 4.22
CA PRO A 77 12.79 -4.34 4.04
C PRO A 77 13.47 -4.75 2.73
N MET A 78 14.32 -3.86 2.20
CA MET A 78 15.09 -4.02 0.96
C MET A 78 16.54 -3.57 1.14
N GLU A 79 17.43 -4.02 0.28
CA GLU A 79 18.88 -3.75 0.40
C GLU A 79 19.30 -2.42 -0.25
N ARG A 80 18.50 -1.89 -1.17
CA ARG A 80 18.78 -0.64 -1.89
C ARG A 80 17.61 0.34 -1.81
N PRO A 81 17.85 1.65 -1.96
CA PRO A 81 16.78 2.63 -1.81
C PRO A 81 15.62 2.45 -2.81
N ARG A 82 14.41 2.69 -2.31
CA ARG A 82 13.18 2.79 -3.10
C ARG A 82 12.45 4.08 -2.75
N TRP A 83 11.74 4.62 -3.73
CA TRP A 83 10.80 5.71 -3.54
C TRP A 83 9.38 5.25 -3.88
N SER A 84 8.43 5.68 -3.06
CA SER A 84 7.00 5.48 -3.28
C SER A 84 6.35 6.84 -3.43
N ILE A 85 5.68 7.06 -4.55
CA ILE A 85 4.78 8.20 -4.72
C ILE A 85 3.36 7.65 -4.57
N THR A 86 2.61 8.12 -3.59
CA THR A 86 1.26 7.65 -3.30
C THR A 86 0.26 8.80 -3.41
N PHE A 87 -0.80 8.57 -4.17
CA PHE A 87 -1.90 9.49 -4.42
C PHE A 87 -3.17 8.96 -3.74
N ARG A 88 -3.91 9.83 -3.03
CA ARG A 88 -5.11 9.45 -2.29
C ARG A 88 -6.30 10.34 -2.59
N SER A 89 -7.44 9.75 -2.93
CA SER A 89 -8.73 10.46 -3.05
C SER A 89 -9.42 10.57 -1.70
N LEU A 90 -10.43 11.45 -1.59
CA LEU A 90 -11.40 11.33 -0.51
C LEU A 90 -12.20 10.04 -0.71
N ALA A 91 -12.64 9.43 0.39
CA ALA A 91 -13.62 8.37 0.36
C ALA A 91 -14.98 8.97 0.00
N GLU A 92 -15.63 8.39 -1.01
CA GLU A 92 -17.01 8.69 -1.35
C GLU A 92 -17.98 7.91 -0.44
N LEU A 93 -19.28 8.13 -0.57
CA LEU A 93 -20.28 7.47 0.28
C LEU A 93 -20.38 5.97 -0.02
N ASP A 94 -20.17 5.59 -1.27
CA ASP A 94 -20.18 4.21 -1.79
C ASP A 94 -18.91 3.43 -1.44
N ASP A 95 -17.77 4.10 -1.28
CA ASP A 95 -16.51 3.52 -0.79
C ASP A 95 -16.62 2.94 0.63
N ARG A 96 -17.65 3.31 1.40
CA ARG A 96 -17.74 2.98 2.83
C ARG A 96 -18.41 1.67 3.17
N GLY A 97 -19.03 0.98 2.19
CA GLY A 97 -19.57 -0.38 2.32
C GLY A 97 -20.35 -0.66 3.60
#